data_AF-A0A554GSI3-F1
#
_entry.id   AF-A0A554GSI3-F1
#
_cell.length_a   1.000
_cell.length_b   1.000
_cell.length_c   1.000
_cell.angle_alpha   90.00
_cell.angle_beta   90.00
_cell.angle_gamma   90.00
#
_symmetry.space_group_name_H-M   'P 1'
#
loop_
_entity.id
_entity.type
_entity.pdbx_description
1 polymer ?
#
loop_
_entity_poly.entity_id
_entity_poly.type
_entity_poly.pdbx_seq_one_letter_code
_entity_poly.pdbx_strand_id
1 'polypeptide(L)'
;MHLATASTAFAAPSVANKSPAKVDIQTVEVKMKSITKKFERSDWKNSNTLDEIAKMLDDVETRIARIKEKDKDWDTSSFETFFSESTAKWKKASEEVNAAHGERDLDLERRARFTTIGDRHGAAIQAGLMTLDGQVRGALGNVREDMEAILALPALAEECEDRQYLTIQKYYEDEGRAKQPKVVCELAGNHQKIAETYVSLAAKARLEDQLKVDQEALTALERDGALSSVWLARFKDPAAHAKQVASEFAELTASAGVTVGAEHFKPLEAQAKKFKEILAAAGRVDRFPKAWSTNDAKLNGPVSGQVKSFGGTLVKLRTSGTTMIEKNDLGIPLAQSTHGAALVRVASDGGFCRLYDDVGFSGTYKGAGAYAPLSYSSGLEDEFKVTACSK
;
A
#
# COMPACT_ATOMS: atom_id res chain seq x y z
N MET A 1 34.94 22.02 3.82
CA MET A 1 35.28 20.60 4.09
C MET A 1 34.75 19.78 2.93
N HIS A 2 35.63 19.04 2.26
CA HIS A 2 35.35 18.35 1.00
C HIS A 2 34.34 17.21 1.18
N LEU A 3 33.30 17.22 0.32
CA LEU A 3 32.43 16.09 0.04
C LEU A 3 33.24 15.05 -0.75
N ALA A 4 33.52 13.91 -0.13
CA ALA A 4 34.02 12.75 -0.86
C ALA A 4 32.85 12.11 -1.61
N THR A 5 32.80 12.35 -2.92
CA THR A 5 31.99 11.63 -3.90
C THR A 5 32.41 10.15 -3.91
N ALA A 6 31.53 9.26 -3.44
CA ALA A 6 31.68 7.84 -3.67
C ALA A 6 31.35 7.55 -5.14
N SER A 7 32.39 7.30 -5.93
CA SER A 7 32.32 6.86 -7.32
C SER A 7 31.41 5.65 -7.49
N THR A 8 30.43 5.76 -8.37
CA THR A 8 29.77 4.64 -9.02
C THR A 8 30.78 3.93 -9.92
N ALA A 9 31.53 2.97 -9.37
CA ALA A 9 32.28 2.00 -10.16
C ALA A 9 31.31 0.92 -10.64
N PHE A 10 31.21 0.81 -11.97
CA PHE A 10 30.54 -0.27 -12.68
C PHE A 10 31.01 -1.63 -12.14
N ALA A 11 30.05 -2.55 -11.92
CA ALA A 11 30.33 -3.91 -11.49
C ALA A 11 31.22 -4.62 -12.51
N ALA A 12 32.49 -4.82 -12.14
CA ALA A 12 33.33 -5.85 -12.75
C ALA A 12 32.65 -7.22 -12.59
N PRO A 13 32.83 -8.16 -13.55
CA PRO A 13 32.38 -9.54 -13.34
C PRO A 13 33.01 -10.06 -12.05
N SER A 14 32.20 -10.55 -11.10
CA SER A 14 32.69 -10.81 -9.75
C SER A 14 33.87 -11.78 -9.79
N VAL A 15 34.98 -11.33 -9.18
CA VAL A 15 36.27 -12.06 -9.09
C VAL A 15 36.10 -13.40 -8.34
N ALA A 16 34.94 -13.62 -7.73
CA ALA A 16 34.53 -14.80 -6.98
C ALA A 16 34.43 -16.09 -7.81
N ASN A 17 34.47 -16.05 -9.15
CA ASN A 17 34.29 -17.25 -10.00
C ASN A 17 35.31 -18.38 -9.76
N LYS A 18 36.44 -18.11 -9.09
CA LYS A 18 37.49 -19.10 -8.78
C LYS A 18 37.60 -19.45 -7.29
N SER A 19 36.85 -18.79 -6.41
CA SER A 19 36.92 -19.03 -4.97
C SER A 19 36.07 -20.24 -4.57
N PRO A 20 36.55 -21.15 -3.69
CA PRO A 20 35.73 -22.19 -3.08
C PRO A 20 34.59 -21.62 -2.21
N ALA A 21 34.63 -20.34 -1.83
CA ALA A 21 33.60 -19.62 -1.09
C ALA A 21 32.65 -18.77 -1.97
N LYS A 22 32.69 -18.94 -3.30
CA LYS A 22 31.95 -18.11 -4.29
C LYS A 22 30.50 -17.79 -3.91
N VAL A 23 29.74 -18.78 -3.47
CA VAL A 23 28.31 -18.61 -3.12
C VAL A 23 28.13 -17.67 -1.94
N ASP A 24 29.00 -17.78 -0.93
CA ASP A 24 28.97 -16.93 0.25
C ASP A 24 29.36 -15.48 -0.12
N ILE A 25 30.40 -15.30 -0.96
CA ILE A 25 30.85 -14.00 -1.46
C ILE A 25 29.74 -13.28 -2.23
N GLN A 26 29.11 -13.95 -3.22
CA GLN A 26 28.04 -13.36 -4.01
C GLN A 26 26.81 -13.02 -3.16
N THR A 27 26.52 -13.84 -2.15
CA THR A 27 25.39 -13.57 -1.25
C THR A 27 25.65 -12.35 -0.39
N VAL A 28 26.88 -12.18 0.14
CA VAL A 28 27.27 -10.98 0.88
C VAL A 28 27.14 -9.73 0.01
N GLU A 29 27.63 -9.76 -1.24
CA GLU A 29 27.52 -8.62 -2.16
C GLU A 29 26.06 -8.21 -2.45
N VAL A 30 25.16 -9.19 -2.65
CA VAL A 30 23.73 -8.94 -2.86
C VAL A 30 23.10 -8.33 -1.61
N LYS A 31 23.43 -8.86 -0.42
CA LYS A 31 22.91 -8.37 0.85
C LYS A 31 23.39 -6.96 1.16
N MET A 32 24.65 -6.64 0.90
CA MET A 32 25.19 -5.28 1.02
C MET A 32 24.37 -4.30 0.20
N LYS A 33 24.13 -4.60 -1.09
CA LYS A 33 23.29 -3.75 -1.96
C LYS A 33 21.86 -3.60 -1.44
N SER A 34 21.28 -4.67 -0.90
CA SER A 34 19.93 -4.65 -0.33
C SER A 34 19.86 -3.76 0.91
N ILE A 35 20.81 -3.91 1.84
CA ILE A 35 20.92 -3.10 3.06
C ILE A 35 21.11 -1.62 2.71
N THR A 36 22.01 -1.28 1.77
CA THR A 36 22.22 0.10 1.32
C THR A 36 20.92 0.72 0.78
N LYS A 37 20.21 0.02 -0.12
CA LYS A 37 18.95 0.52 -0.67
C LYS A 37 17.87 0.74 0.38
N LYS A 38 17.77 -0.15 1.37
CA LYS A 38 16.79 -0.01 2.47
C LYS A 38 17.12 1.19 3.37
N PHE A 39 18.40 1.51 3.58
CA PHE A 39 18.78 2.74 4.27
C PHE A 39 18.51 4.00 3.43
N GLU A 40 18.80 4.00 2.14
CA GLU A 40 18.62 5.16 1.24
C GLU A 40 17.15 5.56 1.06
N ARG A 41 16.23 4.59 1.00
CA ARG A 41 14.80 4.85 0.81
C ARG A 41 14.09 5.39 2.04
N SER A 42 14.78 5.47 3.18
CA SER A 42 14.17 5.77 4.49
C SER A 42 13.10 4.76 4.94
N ASP A 43 13.01 3.59 4.29
CA ASP A 43 12.09 2.50 4.61
C ASP A 43 12.35 1.91 6.01
N TRP A 44 13.55 2.14 6.56
CA TRP A 44 13.97 1.71 7.91
C TRP A 44 13.18 2.36 9.05
N LYS A 45 12.38 3.41 8.79
CA LYS A 45 11.45 3.95 9.80
C LYS A 45 10.31 2.98 10.15
N ASN A 46 10.17 1.89 9.39
CA ASN A 46 9.31 0.76 9.72
C ASN A 46 10.12 -0.33 10.47
N SER A 47 9.65 -0.74 11.65
CA SER A 47 10.30 -1.75 12.50
C SER A 47 10.56 -3.07 11.78
N ASN A 48 9.63 -3.54 10.94
CA ASN A 48 9.79 -4.77 10.16
C ASN A 48 10.99 -4.68 9.19
N THR A 49 11.24 -3.49 8.64
CA THR A 49 12.38 -3.28 7.74
C THR A 49 13.70 -3.26 8.52
N LEU A 50 13.71 -2.76 9.76
CA LEU A 50 14.90 -2.84 10.63
C LEU A 50 15.20 -4.27 11.07
N ASP A 51 14.18 -5.09 11.34
CA ASP A 51 14.36 -6.52 11.65
C ASP A 51 14.91 -7.30 10.45
N GLU A 52 14.44 -6.97 9.24
CA GLU A 52 15.03 -7.52 8.01
C GLU A 52 16.49 -7.10 7.83
N ILE A 53 16.82 -5.84 8.12
CA ILE A 53 18.21 -5.35 8.09
C ILE A 53 19.06 -6.10 9.11
N ALA A 54 18.58 -6.31 10.34
CA ALA A 54 19.28 -7.07 11.38
C ALA A 54 19.57 -8.51 10.92
N LYS A 55 18.54 -9.23 10.42
CA LYS A 55 18.71 -10.59 9.89
C LYS A 55 19.67 -10.66 8.71
N MET A 56 19.71 -9.62 7.87
CA MET A 56 20.67 -9.56 6.78
C MET A 56 22.09 -9.29 7.28
N LEU A 57 22.28 -8.47 8.31
CA LEU A 57 23.57 -8.22 8.94
C LEU A 57 24.11 -9.49 9.62
N ASP A 58 23.28 -10.23 10.35
CA ASP A 58 23.66 -11.51 10.99
C ASP A 58 24.12 -12.55 9.94
N ASP A 59 23.41 -12.65 8.81
CA ASP A 59 23.81 -13.56 7.73
C ASP A 59 25.07 -13.07 7.00
N VAL A 60 25.29 -11.75 6.91
CA VAL A 60 26.55 -11.19 6.39
C VAL A 60 27.71 -11.56 7.31
N GLU A 61 27.59 -11.39 8.62
CA GLU A 61 28.62 -11.78 9.60
C GLU A 61 28.92 -13.28 9.52
N THR A 62 27.88 -14.11 9.52
CA THR A 62 28.00 -15.58 9.40
C THR A 62 28.73 -15.97 8.12
N ARG A 63 28.45 -15.29 7.02
CA ARG A 63 29.07 -15.60 5.72
C ARG A 63 30.48 -15.07 5.60
N ILE A 64 30.82 -13.92 6.20
CA ILE A 64 32.21 -13.46 6.31
C ILE A 64 33.06 -14.52 7.03
N ALA A 65 32.55 -15.07 8.14
CA ALA A 65 33.25 -16.14 8.86
C ALA A 65 33.45 -17.40 7.98
N ARG A 66 32.42 -17.82 7.23
CA ARG A 66 32.51 -18.96 6.29
C ARG A 66 33.46 -18.71 5.12
N ILE A 67 33.55 -17.48 4.63
CA ILE A 67 34.51 -17.10 3.58
C ILE A 67 35.93 -17.27 4.11
N LYS A 68 36.22 -16.73 5.30
CA LYS A 68 37.54 -16.88 5.95
C LYS A 68 37.90 -18.34 6.23
N GLU A 69 36.92 -19.21 6.50
CA GLU A 69 37.13 -20.64 6.70
C GLU A 69 37.43 -21.37 5.40
N LYS A 70 36.62 -21.13 4.35
CA LYS A 70 36.71 -21.85 3.06
C LYS A 70 37.79 -21.31 2.13
N ASP A 71 38.14 -20.04 2.25
CA ASP A 71 39.10 -19.33 1.40
C ASP A 71 39.89 -18.31 2.23
N LYS A 72 40.92 -18.80 2.93
CA LYS A 72 41.72 -18.03 3.90
C LYS A 72 42.48 -16.85 3.30
N ASP A 73 42.80 -16.93 2.01
CA ASP A 73 43.56 -15.92 1.29
C ASP A 73 42.66 -14.85 0.66
N TRP A 74 41.33 -15.01 0.75
CA TRP A 74 40.38 -14.04 0.23
C TRP A 74 40.28 -12.82 1.15
N ASP A 75 40.50 -11.63 0.58
CA ASP A 75 40.37 -10.37 1.32
C ASP A 75 38.89 -10.05 1.64
N THR A 76 38.57 -10.05 2.93
CA THR A 76 37.22 -9.76 3.45
C THR A 76 37.08 -8.36 4.03
N SER A 77 38.13 -7.53 4.01
CA SER A 77 38.20 -6.23 4.70
C SER A 77 37.07 -5.28 4.30
N SER A 78 36.68 -5.29 3.03
CA SER A 78 35.58 -4.47 2.51
C SER A 78 34.20 -4.89 3.06
N PHE A 79 33.98 -6.19 3.29
CA PHE A 79 32.75 -6.71 3.88
C PHE A 79 32.68 -6.40 5.37
N GLU A 80 33.81 -6.51 6.07
CA GLU A 80 33.90 -6.20 7.51
C GLU A 80 33.68 -4.72 7.80
N THR A 81 34.25 -3.84 6.95
CA THR A 81 34.05 -2.40 7.06
C THR A 81 32.58 -2.05 6.82
N PHE A 82 31.97 -2.60 5.76
CA PHE A 82 30.54 -2.41 5.50
C PHE A 82 29.67 -2.90 6.64
N PHE A 83 29.95 -4.09 7.19
CA PHE A 83 29.22 -4.66 8.32
C PHE A 83 29.28 -3.74 9.53
N SER A 84 30.47 -3.29 9.93
CA SER A 84 30.66 -2.39 11.06
C SER A 84 29.89 -1.08 10.90
N GLU A 85 30.02 -0.41 9.74
CA GLU A 85 29.32 0.85 9.45
C GLU A 85 27.80 0.67 9.41
N SER A 86 27.31 -0.41 8.79
CA SER A 86 25.88 -0.68 8.65
C SER A 86 25.25 -1.09 9.97
N THR A 87 25.97 -1.82 10.82
CA THR A 87 25.54 -2.16 12.19
C THR A 87 25.45 -0.91 13.06
N ALA A 88 26.41 0.01 12.95
CA ALA A 88 26.33 1.30 13.67
C ALA A 88 25.13 2.15 13.21
N LYS A 89 24.88 2.21 11.88
CA LYS A 89 23.70 2.89 11.32
C LYS A 89 22.40 2.23 11.76
N TRP A 90 22.34 0.89 11.72
CA TRP A 90 21.19 0.12 12.19
C TRP A 90 20.94 0.37 13.67
N LYS A 91 21.97 0.37 14.51
CA LYS A 91 21.81 0.62 15.95
C LYS A 91 21.23 2.00 16.23
N LYS A 92 21.72 3.05 15.56
CA LYS A 92 21.17 4.41 15.70
C LYS A 92 19.73 4.50 15.18
N ALA A 93 19.44 3.88 14.03
CA ALA A 93 18.09 3.84 13.46
C ALA A 93 17.12 3.03 14.34
N SER A 94 17.58 1.94 14.95
CA SER A 94 16.86 1.12 15.91
C SER A 94 16.61 1.90 17.20
N GLU A 95 17.57 2.67 17.71
CA GLU A 95 17.36 3.56 18.85
C GLU A 95 16.32 4.66 18.54
N GLU A 96 16.35 5.26 17.34
CA GLU A 96 15.37 6.26 16.90
C GLU A 96 13.97 5.66 16.73
N VAL A 97 13.87 4.49 16.08
CA VAL A 97 12.61 3.77 15.89
C VAL A 97 12.10 3.23 17.22
N ASN A 98 12.94 2.72 18.11
CA ASN A 98 12.56 2.29 19.46
C ASN A 98 12.24 3.46 20.39
N ALA A 99 12.77 4.67 20.16
CA ALA A 99 12.33 5.87 20.87
C ALA A 99 10.97 6.34 20.36
N ALA A 100 10.73 6.31 19.04
CA ALA A 100 9.43 6.60 18.44
C ALA A 100 8.38 5.52 18.76
N HIS A 101 8.78 4.25 18.79
CA HIS A 101 7.98 3.13 19.30
C HIS A 101 7.87 3.20 20.80
N GLY A 102 8.85 3.66 21.55
CA GLY A 102 8.75 3.87 23.00
C GLY A 102 7.77 4.97 23.35
N GLU A 103 7.74 6.07 22.59
CA GLU A 103 6.67 7.07 22.69
C GLU A 103 5.33 6.51 22.21
N ARG A 104 5.30 5.75 21.11
CA ARG A 104 4.09 5.11 20.58
C ARG A 104 3.61 3.94 21.43
N ASP A 105 4.46 3.28 22.21
CA ASP A 105 4.21 2.16 23.12
C ASP A 105 3.90 2.69 24.51
N LEU A 106 4.44 3.85 24.91
CA LEU A 106 3.93 4.63 26.05
C LEU A 106 2.56 5.24 25.72
N ASP A 107 2.34 5.63 24.48
CA ASP A 107 1.06 6.10 23.95
C ASP A 107 0.10 4.93 23.75
N LEU A 108 0.54 3.76 23.27
CA LEU A 108 -0.22 2.53 23.20
C LEU A 108 -0.40 1.88 24.57
N GLU A 109 0.48 2.04 25.55
CA GLU A 109 0.26 1.62 26.94
C GLU A 109 -0.71 2.58 27.62
N ARG A 110 -0.63 3.90 27.35
CA ARG A 110 -1.67 4.86 27.75
C ARG A 110 -3.01 4.50 27.11
N ARG A 111 -3.05 4.12 25.82
CA ARG A 111 -4.27 3.76 25.05
C ARG A 111 -4.78 2.34 25.37
N ALA A 112 -3.92 1.36 25.62
CA ALA A 112 -4.25 -0.02 26.00
C ALA A 112 -4.74 -0.11 27.44
N ARG A 113 -4.36 0.83 28.32
CA ARG A 113 -5.02 1.03 29.61
C ARG A 113 -6.49 1.47 29.49
N PHE A 114 -6.95 1.83 28.29
CA PHE A 114 -8.36 2.16 28.01
C PHE A 114 -9.13 1.07 27.24
N THR A 115 -8.50 0.06 26.64
CA THR A 115 -9.17 -0.88 25.70
C THR A 115 -10.26 -1.81 26.27
N THR A 116 -10.37 -2.02 27.59
CA THR A 116 -11.23 -3.09 28.16
C THR A 116 -12.31 -2.64 29.15
N ILE A 117 -12.79 -1.40 29.16
CA ILE A 117 -13.87 -1.06 30.12
C ILE A 117 -15.23 -1.05 29.41
N GLY A 118 -15.58 -2.22 28.89
CA GLY A 118 -16.64 -2.41 27.90
C GLY A 118 -16.27 -1.73 26.59
N ASP A 119 -16.24 -2.45 25.46
CA ASP A 119 -15.70 -2.00 24.15
C ASP A 119 -16.05 -0.56 23.75
N ARG A 120 -17.18 -0.05 24.22
CA ARG A 120 -17.68 1.30 23.96
C ARG A 120 -16.95 2.44 24.69
N HIS A 121 -16.55 2.30 25.96
CA HIS A 121 -15.93 3.41 26.71
C HIS A 121 -14.45 3.60 26.37
N GLY A 122 -13.74 2.49 26.16
CA GLY A 122 -12.32 2.53 25.76
C GLY A 122 -12.09 3.25 24.44
N ALA A 123 -12.92 2.92 23.43
CA ALA A 123 -12.89 3.58 22.14
C ALA A 123 -13.21 5.07 22.27
N ALA A 124 -14.21 5.44 23.07
CA ALA A 124 -14.63 6.82 23.28
C ALA A 124 -13.51 7.70 23.87
N ILE A 125 -12.81 7.18 24.87
CA ILE A 125 -11.67 7.86 25.51
C ILE A 125 -10.51 8.00 24.52
N GLN A 126 -10.20 6.95 23.77
CA GLN A 126 -9.14 6.98 22.77
C GLN A 126 -9.41 8.03 21.69
N ALA A 127 -10.62 8.05 21.13
CA ALA A 127 -11.00 9.04 20.11
C ALA A 127 -10.96 10.49 20.66
N GLY A 128 -11.40 10.69 21.92
CA GLY A 128 -11.29 11.98 22.58
C GLY A 128 -9.84 12.44 22.80
N LEU A 129 -8.95 11.55 23.23
CA LEU A 129 -7.52 11.86 23.39
C LEU A 129 -6.86 12.18 22.05
N MET A 130 -7.12 11.39 21.01
CA MET A 130 -6.62 11.65 19.66
C MET A 130 -7.07 13.02 19.13
N THR A 131 -8.28 13.44 19.47
CA THR A 131 -8.80 14.77 19.15
C THR A 131 -7.99 15.87 19.83
N LEU A 132 -7.72 15.72 21.13
CA LEU A 132 -6.95 16.68 21.92
C LEU A 132 -5.50 16.79 21.45
N ASP A 133 -4.92 15.66 21.01
CA ASP A 133 -3.55 15.59 20.50
C ASP A 133 -3.43 16.00 19.01
N GLY A 134 -4.55 16.30 18.34
CA GLY A 134 -4.57 16.67 16.93
C GLY A 134 -4.23 15.51 15.96
N GLN A 135 -4.24 14.26 16.44
CA GLN A 135 -3.84 13.06 15.71
C GLN A 135 -5.04 12.34 15.05
N VAL A 136 -5.96 13.11 14.46
CA VAL A 136 -7.18 12.56 13.87
C VAL A 136 -6.90 11.85 12.54
N ARG A 137 -7.60 10.74 12.30
CA ARG A 137 -7.45 9.90 11.10
C ARG A 137 -8.39 10.37 9.98
N GLY A 138 -7.88 10.44 8.75
CA GLY A 138 -8.64 10.93 7.59
C GLY A 138 -9.36 9.86 6.74
N ALA A 139 -9.07 8.57 6.93
CA ALA A 139 -9.73 7.51 6.16
C ALA A 139 -11.19 7.35 6.64
N LEU A 140 -12.14 7.22 5.70
CA LEU A 140 -13.58 7.25 6.02
C LEU A 140 -14.01 6.18 7.04
N GLY A 141 -13.45 4.96 6.97
CA GLY A 141 -13.71 3.91 7.96
C GLY A 141 -13.25 4.29 9.36
N ASN A 142 -12.08 4.91 9.48
CA ASN A 142 -11.57 5.40 10.76
C ASN A 142 -12.42 6.57 11.29
N VAL A 143 -12.88 7.46 10.41
CA VAL A 143 -13.77 8.57 10.78
C VAL A 143 -15.08 8.04 11.36
N ARG A 144 -15.65 6.98 10.76
CA ARG A 144 -16.84 6.31 11.29
C ARG A 144 -16.59 5.75 12.69
N GLU A 145 -15.53 4.95 12.86
CA GLU A 145 -15.17 4.35 14.14
C GLU A 145 -14.97 5.40 15.25
N ASP A 146 -14.19 6.43 14.96
CA ASP A 146 -13.89 7.50 15.91
C ASP A 146 -15.16 8.30 16.26
N MET A 147 -16.04 8.58 15.29
CA MET A 147 -17.31 9.26 15.53
C MET A 147 -18.26 8.42 16.38
N GLU A 148 -18.42 7.13 16.09
CA GLU A 148 -19.23 6.23 16.91
C GLU A 148 -18.73 6.17 18.35
N ALA A 149 -17.42 6.18 18.53
CA ALA A 149 -16.76 6.25 19.83
C ALA A 149 -17.03 7.58 20.54
N ILE A 150 -16.86 8.73 19.88
CA ILE A 150 -17.11 10.06 20.44
C ILE A 150 -18.58 10.21 20.87
N LEU A 151 -19.53 9.66 20.11
CA LEU A 151 -20.96 9.68 20.42
C LEU A 151 -21.34 8.83 21.64
N ALA A 152 -20.42 8.01 22.16
CA ALA A 152 -20.61 7.31 23.42
C ALA A 152 -20.19 8.13 24.65
N LEU A 153 -19.45 9.23 24.48
CA LEU A 153 -19.00 10.08 25.58
C LEU A 153 -20.13 10.70 26.43
N PRO A 154 -21.30 11.09 25.89
CA PRO A 154 -22.40 11.61 26.70
C PRO A 154 -22.90 10.60 27.75
N ALA A 155 -23.09 9.33 27.37
CA ALA A 155 -23.52 8.28 28.29
C ALA A 155 -22.46 8.01 29.38
N LEU A 156 -21.17 8.08 29.00
CA LEU A 156 -20.07 7.98 29.97
C LEU A 156 -20.04 9.17 30.93
N ALA A 157 -20.43 10.37 30.48
CA ALA A 157 -20.52 11.55 31.34
C ALA A 157 -21.64 11.39 32.38
N GLU A 158 -22.82 10.90 31.96
CA GLU A 158 -23.93 10.55 32.86
C GLU A 158 -23.51 9.47 33.89
N GLU A 159 -22.82 8.42 33.44
CA GLU A 159 -22.30 7.40 34.36
C GLU A 159 -21.28 7.96 35.36
N CYS A 160 -20.45 8.92 34.95
CA CYS A 160 -19.50 9.62 35.83
C CYS A 160 -20.19 10.49 36.89
N GLU A 161 -21.38 11.02 36.60
CA GLU A 161 -22.20 11.79 37.55
C GLU A 161 -23.00 10.88 38.49
N ASP A 162 -23.59 9.79 37.97
CA ASP A 162 -24.47 8.87 38.71
C ASP A 162 -23.71 7.82 39.55
N ARG A 163 -22.65 7.24 39.00
CA ARG A 163 -21.80 6.27 39.70
C ARG A 163 -20.65 7.03 40.32
N GLN A 164 -20.85 7.52 41.55
CA GLN A 164 -19.83 8.17 42.39
C GLN A 164 -18.43 7.70 41.98
N TYR A 165 -17.64 8.56 41.32
CA TYR A 165 -16.25 8.38 40.82
C TYR A 165 -15.47 7.13 41.30
N LEU A 166 -15.55 6.82 42.60
CA LEU A 166 -15.04 5.63 43.27
C LEU A 166 -15.52 4.28 42.68
N THR A 167 -16.75 4.17 42.18
CA THR A 167 -17.29 2.94 41.57
C THR A 167 -16.68 2.68 40.21
N ILE A 168 -16.52 3.72 39.38
CA ILE A 168 -15.79 3.64 38.12
C ILE A 168 -14.32 3.34 38.42
N GLN A 169 -13.71 4.04 39.38
CA GLN A 169 -12.34 3.78 39.82
C GLN A 169 -12.13 2.33 40.25
N LYS A 170 -13.05 1.76 41.02
CA LYS A 170 -12.99 0.36 41.45
C LYS A 170 -13.03 -0.60 40.26
N TYR A 171 -13.86 -0.33 39.25
CA TYR A 171 -13.90 -1.13 38.02
C TYR A 171 -12.56 -1.10 37.26
N TYR A 172 -11.93 0.08 37.12
CA TYR A 172 -10.58 0.20 36.54
C TYR A 172 -9.53 -0.58 37.37
N GLU A 173 -9.60 -0.47 38.69
CA GLU A 173 -8.68 -1.15 39.62
C GLU A 173 -8.86 -2.69 39.59
N ASP A 174 -10.10 -3.19 39.52
CA ASP A 174 -10.44 -4.62 39.43
C ASP A 174 -9.93 -5.25 38.12
N GLU A 175 -9.81 -4.47 37.04
CA GLU A 175 -9.20 -4.88 35.77
C GLU A 175 -7.67 -4.71 35.73
N GLY A 176 -7.02 -4.36 36.85
CA GLY A 176 -5.57 -4.19 36.93
C GLY A 176 -5.04 -2.95 36.18
N ARG A 177 -5.91 -1.95 35.92
CA ARG A 177 -5.56 -0.74 35.18
C ARG A 177 -5.11 0.38 36.12
N ALA A 178 -4.34 1.32 35.59
CA ALA A 178 -3.90 2.48 36.34
C ALA A 178 -5.07 3.43 36.69
N LYS A 179 -4.96 4.16 37.81
CA LYS A 179 -5.92 5.20 38.21
C LYS A 179 -6.02 6.30 37.15
N GLN A 180 -7.03 6.25 36.30
CA GLN A 180 -7.33 7.26 35.29
C GLN A 180 -8.79 7.80 35.23
N PRO A 181 -9.71 7.58 36.21
CA PRO A 181 -11.12 7.97 36.01
C PRO A 181 -11.35 9.49 35.93
N LYS A 182 -10.48 10.31 36.54
CA LYS A 182 -10.69 11.77 36.58
C LYS A 182 -10.55 12.40 35.20
N VAL A 183 -9.48 12.04 34.49
CA VAL A 183 -9.24 12.47 33.10
C VAL A 183 -10.33 11.95 32.18
N VAL A 184 -10.82 10.72 32.42
CA VAL A 184 -11.92 10.11 31.65
C VAL A 184 -13.23 10.87 31.84
N CYS A 185 -13.61 11.18 33.08
CA CYS A 185 -14.84 11.92 33.35
C CYS A 185 -14.74 13.39 32.90
N GLU A 186 -13.56 14.02 33.01
CA GLU A 186 -13.32 15.36 32.45
C GLU A 186 -13.41 15.36 30.92
N LEU A 187 -12.92 14.32 30.25
CA LEU A 187 -13.03 14.15 28.81
C LEU A 187 -14.49 13.90 28.39
N ALA A 188 -15.20 13.01 29.09
CA ALA A 188 -16.62 12.74 28.86
C ALA A 188 -17.49 13.98 29.10
N GLY A 189 -17.23 14.75 30.16
CA GLY A 189 -17.92 16.01 30.44
C GLY A 189 -17.71 17.09 29.35
N ASN A 190 -16.62 16.99 28.58
CA ASN A 190 -16.32 17.89 27.46
C ASN A 190 -16.73 17.33 26.07
N HIS A 191 -17.60 16.31 26.03
CA HIS A 191 -17.96 15.58 24.80
C HIS A 191 -18.39 16.47 23.62
N GLN A 192 -19.19 17.53 23.84
CA GLN A 192 -19.62 18.44 22.78
C GLN A 192 -18.42 19.11 22.09
N LYS A 193 -17.53 19.69 22.89
CA LYS A 193 -16.32 20.36 22.38
C LYS A 193 -15.38 19.38 21.67
N ILE A 194 -15.28 18.15 22.16
CA ILE A 194 -14.49 17.09 21.51
C ILE A 194 -15.10 16.74 20.16
N ALA A 195 -16.41 16.52 20.08
CA ALA A 195 -17.08 16.22 18.82
C ALA A 195 -16.88 17.36 17.80
N GLU A 196 -17.06 18.61 18.19
CA GLU A 196 -16.86 19.78 17.32
C GLU A 196 -15.41 19.88 16.81
N THR A 197 -14.44 19.69 17.71
CA THR A 197 -13.01 19.75 17.40
C THR A 197 -12.62 18.60 16.47
N TYR A 198 -13.12 17.39 16.75
CA TYR A 198 -12.86 16.20 15.95
C TYR A 198 -13.34 16.40 14.52
N VAL A 199 -14.58 16.86 14.31
CA VAL A 199 -15.13 17.05 12.95
C VAL A 199 -14.25 18.00 12.13
N SER A 200 -13.78 19.08 12.73
CA SER A 200 -12.90 20.06 12.04
C SER A 200 -11.55 19.45 11.65
N LEU A 201 -10.93 18.69 12.55
CA LEU A 201 -9.66 18.01 12.31
C LEU A 201 -9.80 16.85 11.31
N ALA A 202 -10.85 16.05 11.45
CA ALA A 202 -11.18 14.94 10.57
C ALA A 202 -11.44 15.41 9.15
N ALA A 203 -12.13 16.55 8.95
CA ALA A 203 -12.35 17.12 7.64
C ALA A 203 -11.03 17.49 6.95
N LYS A 204 -10.08 18.07 7.69
CA LYS A 204 -8.74 18.40 7.16
C LYS A 204 -7.97 17.12 6.81
N ALA A 205 -7.91 16.16 7.74
CA ALA A 205 -7.23 14.90 7.52
C ALA A 205 -7.84 14.11 6.34
N ARG A 206 -9.17 14.15 6.19
CA ARG A 206 -9.90 13.53 5.08
C ARG A 206 -9.54 14.15 3.74
N LEU A 207 -9.46 15.47 3.67
CA LEU A 207 -9.03 16.17 2.46
C LEU A 207 -7.59 15.79 2.10
N GLU A 208 -6.67 15.82 3.06
CA GLU A 208 -5.26 15.46 2.84
C GLU A 208 -5.10 14.01 2.38
N ASP A 209 -5.81 13.07 3.00
CA ASP A 209 -5.88 11.67 2.58
C ASP A 209 -6.36 11.55 1.13
N GLN A 210 -7.47 12.21 0.76
CA GLN A 210 -7.99 12.13 -0.59
C GLN A 210 -7.08 12.76 -1.64
N LEU A 211 -6.43 13.88 -1.34
CA LEU A 211 -5.44 14.51 -2.23
C LEU A 211 -4.22 13.59 -2.43
N LYS A 212 -3.80 12.88 -1.39
CA LYS A 212 -2.69 11.91 -1.46
C LYS A 212 -3.06 10.74 -2.36
N VAL A 213 -4.23 10.12 -2.16
CA VAL A 213 -4.65 8.99 -3.00
C VAL A 213 -4.86 9.43 -4.46
N ASP A 214 -5.43 10.61 -4.70
CA ASP A 214 -5.53 11.19 -6.05
C ASP A 214 -4.14 11.38 -6.68
N GLN A 215 -3.14 11.82 -5.90
CA GLN A 215 -1.78 12.01 -6.38
C GLN A 215 -1.09 10.68 -6.72
N GLU A 216 -1.31 9.63 -5.93
CA GLU A 216 -0.78 8.29 -6.20
C GLU A 216 -1.35 7.75 -7.53
N ALA A 217 -2.66 7.90 -7.75
CA ALA A 217 -3.31 7.50 -9.00
C ALA A 217 -2.77 8.30 -10.21
N LEU A 218 -2.58 9.62 -10.06
CA LEU A 218 -1.97 10.47 -11.11
C LEU A 218 -0.55 10.03 -11.45
N THR A 219 0.24 9.71 -10.42
CA THR A 219 1.64 9.29 -10.58
C THR A 219 1.73 7.95 -11.29
N ALA A 220 0.85 6.99 -10.97
CA ALA A 220 0.77 5.71 -11.67
C ALA A 220 0.41 5.90 -13.15
N LEU A 221 -0.63 6.68 -13.43
CA LEU A 221 -1.06 7.00 -14.80
C LEU A 221 0.06 7.67 -15.62
N GLU A 222 0.80 8.61 -15.02
CA GLU A 222 1.93 9.28 -15.67
C GLU A 222 3.09 8.31 -15.94
N ARG A 223 3.47 7.49 -14.94
CA ARG A 223 4.64 6.62 -15.01
C ARG A 223 4.49 5.47 -15.99
N ASP A 224 3.40 4.70 -15.88
CA ASP A 224 3.23 3.44 -16.62
C ASP A 224 1.86 3.32 -17.29
N GLY A 225 1.02 4.35 -17.17
CA GLY A 225 -0.32 4.36 -17.75
C GLY A 225 -1.36 3.64 -16.89
N ALA A 226 -1.00 3.09 -15.72
CA ALA A 226 -1.93 2.35 -14.89
C ALA A 226 -3.10 3.21 -14.40
N LEU A 227 -4.29 2.66 -14.52
CA LEU A 227 -5.55 3.28 -14.11
C LEU A 227 -6.57 2.19 -13.77
N SER A 228 -7.59 2.52 -12.97
CA SER A 228 -8.74 1.64 -12.79
C SER A 228 -10.03 2.31 -13.28
N SER A 229 -11.06 1.50 -13.52
CA SER A 229 -12.41 1.98 -13.85
C SER A 229 -12.95 2.97 -12.80
N VAL A 230 -12.65 2.73 -11.51
CA VAL A 230 -13.04 3.60 -10.39
C VAL A 230 -12.38 4.96 -10.49
N TRP A 231 -11.06 5.00 -10.71
CA TRP A 231 -10.32 6.24 -10.88
C TRP A 231 -10.78 7.02 -12.11
N LEU A 232 -10.97 6.33 -13.24
CA LEU A 232 -11.45 6.95 -14.46
C LEU A 232 -12.82 7.63 -14.25
N ALA A 233 -13.75 6.98 -13.56
CA ALA A 233 -15.06 7.54 -13.23
C ALA A 233 -14.94 8.78 -12.32
N ARG A 234 -14.15 8.66 -11.25
CA ARG A 234 -13.90 9.73 -10.27
C ARG A 234 -13.35 11.00 -10.92
N PHE A 235 -12.38 10.87 -11.82
CA PHE A 235 -11.76 12.03 -12.45
C PHE A 235 -12.53 12.57 -13.67
N LYS A 236 -13.52 11.83 -14.19
CA LYS A 236 -14.38 12.30 -15.29
C LYS A 236 -15.35 13.39 -14.83
N ASP A 237 -15.81 13.32 -13.58
CA ASP A 237 -16.63 14.34 -12.94
C ASP A 237 -16.09 14.69 -11.54
N PRO A 238 -15.08 15.57 -11.46
CA PRO A 238 -14.44 15.93 -10.20
C PRO A 238 -15.37 16.64 -9.21
N ALA A 239 -16.36 17.38 -9.73
CA ALA A 239 -17.33 18.08 -8.90
C ALA A 239 -18.31 17.08 -8.26
N ALA A 240 -18.74 16.05 -9.00
CA ALA A 240 -19.51 14.95 -8.42
C ALA A 240 -18.71 14.20 -7.35
N HIS A 241 -17.41 13.95 -7.58
CA HIS A 241 -16.54 13.33 -6.58
C HIS A 241 -16.39 14.17 -5.31
N ALA A 242 -16.09 15.46 -5.43
CA ALA A 242 -15.98 16.35 -4.27
C ALA A 242 -17.30 16.42 -3.46
N LYS A 243 -18.44 16.43 -4.15
CA LYS A 243 -19.77 16.35 -3.50
C LYS A 243 -20.00 15.02 -2.81
N GLN A 244 -19.60 13.90 -3.43
CA GLN A 244 -19.72 12.58 -2.82
C GLN A 244 -18.91 12.50 -1.52
N VAL A 245 -17.64 12.91 -1.55
CA VAL A 245 -16.78 12.94 -0.35
C VAL A 245 -17.37 13.82 0.74
N ALA A 246 -17.89 14.99 0.38
CA ALA A 246 -18.55 15.88 1.33
C ALA A 246 -19.81 15.25 1.94
N SER A 247 -20.62 14.56 1.13
CA SER A 247 -21.84 13.87 1.58
C SER A 247 -21.53 12.70 2.51
N GLU A 248 -20.58 11.84 2.15
CA GLU A 248 -20.15 10.71 2.98
C GLU A 248 -19.61 11.20 4.33
N PHE A 249 -18.82 12.28 4.31
CA PHE A 249 -18.29 12.87 5.53
C PHE A 249 -19.39 13.49 6.39
N ALA A 250 -20.33 14.22 5.77
CA ALA A 250 -21.46 14.83 6.46
C ALA A 250 -22.37 13.78 7.11
N GLU A 251 -22.62 12.64 6.45
CA GLU A 251 -23.41 11.55 7.01
C GLU A 251 -22.81 11.00 8.32
N LEU A 252 -21.49 10.82 8.37
CA LEU A 252 -20.80 10.33 9.56
C LEU A 252 -20.72 11.35 10.70
N THR A 253 -20.79 12.64 10.38
CA THR A 253 -20.55 13.73 11.35
C THR A 253 -21.81 14.51 11.71
N ALA A 254 -22.97 14.19 11.11
CA ALA A 254 -24.23 14.89 11.32
C ALA A 254 -24.65 14.98 12.80
N SER A 255 -24.34 13.95 13.58
CA SER A 255 -24.66 13.86 15.01
C SER A 255 -23.85 14.80 15.90
N ALA A 256 -22.74 15.36 15.42
CA ALA A 256 -21.88 16.28 16.17
C ALA A 256 -22.32 17.75 16.10
N GLY A 257 -23.35 18.08 15.32
CA GLY A 257 -23.86 19.45 15.19
C GLY A 257 -22.96 20.42 14.42
N VAL A 258 -21.79 19.98 13.94
CA VAL A 258 -20.90 20.77 13.07
C VAL A 258 -21.12 20.39 11.62
N THR A 259 -21.36 21.39 10.77
CA THR A 259 -21.52 21.18 9.33
C THR A 259 -20.24 21.57 8.59
N VAL A 260 -19.64 20.61 7.89
CA VAL A 260 -18.54 20.88 6.95
C VAL A 260 -19.12 20.98 5.55
N GLY A 261 -19.06 22.18 4.96
CA GLY A 261 -19.59 22.43 3.63
C GLY A 261 -18.73 21.81 2.52
N ALA A 262 -19.35 21.54 1.37
CA ALA A 262 -18.66 21.01 0.18
C ALA A 262 -17.50 21.89 -0.30
N GLU A 263 -17.52 23.18 0.03
CA GLU A 263 -16.43 24.14 -0.23
C GLU A 263 -15.07 23.66 0.33
N HIS A 264 -15.07 22.98 1.48
CA HIS A 264 -13.86 22.44 2.09
C HIS A 264 -13.16 21.42 1.18
N PHE A 265 -13.93 20.66 0.40
CA PHE A 265 -13.44 19.59 -0.47
C PHE A 265 -13.16 20.04 -1.91
N LYS A 266 -13.37 21.32 -2.24
CA LYS A 266 -13.05 21.89 -3.57
C LYS A 266 -11.62 21.66 -4.07
N PRO A 267 -10.58 21.57 -3.23
CA PRO A 267 -9.23 21.28 -3.72
C PRO A 267 -9.12 19.97 -4.51
N LEU A 268 -10.02 18.99 -4.29
CA LEU A 268 -10.11 17.76 -5.09
C LEU A 268 -10.41 18.06 -6.57
N GLU A 269 -11.28 19.04 -6.84
CA GLU A 269 -11.60 19.45 -8.22
C GLU A 269 -10.39 20.05 -8.93
N ALA A 270 -9.55 20.79 -8.20
CA ALA A 270 -8.34 21.40 -8.74
C ALA A 270 -7.31 20.33 -9.13
N GLN A 271 -7.13 19.29 -8.30
CA GLN A 271 -6.21 18.20 -8.60
C GLN A 271 -6.67 17.39 -9.82
N ALA A 272 -7.98 17.16 -9.97
CA ALA A 272 -8.51 16.44 -11.12
C ALA A 272 -8.33 17.18 -12.46
N LYS A 273 -8.10 18.50 -12.48
CA LYS A 273 -7.71 19.19 -13.72
C LYS A 273 -6.39 18.65 -14.28
N LYS A 274 -5.42 18.31 -13.40
CA LYS A 274 -4.16 17.67 -13.79
C LYS A 274 -4.40 16.29 -14.40
N PHE A 275 -5.41 15.56 -13.91
CA PHE A 275 -5.77 14.24 -14.43
C PHE A 275 -6.08 14.27 -15.92
N LYS A 276 -6.89 15.23 -16.38
CA LYS A 276 -7.28 15.32 -17.80
C LYS A 276 -6.07 15.46 -18.72
N GLU A 277 -5.10 16.27 -18.32
CA GLU A 277 -3.86 16.49 -19.06
C GLU A 277 -2.99 15.24 -19.07
N ILE A 278 -2.79 14.62 -17.90
CA ILE A 278 -2.00 13.39 -17.76
C ILE A 278 -2.66 12.23 -18.51
N LEU A 279 -3.98 12.08 -18.46
CA LEU A 279 -4.73 11.07 -19.20
C LEU A 279 -4.56 11.24 -20.71
N ALA A 280 -4.68 12.47 -21.21
CA ALA A 280 -4.48 12.76 -22.63
C ALA A 280 -3.03 12.47 -23.07
N ALA A 281 -2.04 12.77 -22.23
CA ALA A 281 -0.64 12.43 -22.50
C ALA A 281 -0.40 10.91 -22.48
N ALA A 282 -0.91 10.22 -21.46
CA ALA A 282 -0.82 8.76 -21.35
C ALA A 282 -1.47 8.07 -22.56
N GLY A 283 -2.61 8.55 -23.04
CA GLY A 283 -3.31 8.03 -24.22
C GLY A 283 -2.57 8.19 -25.54
N ARG A 284 -1.47 8.96 -25.60
CA ARG A 284 -0.63 9.10 -26.81
C ARG A 284 0.54 8.12 -26.84
N VAL A 285 0.86 7.49 -25.71
CA VAL A 285 1.98 6.56 -25.62
C VAL A 285 1.50 5.16 -26.00
N ASP A 286 2.18 4.55 -26.97
CA ASP A 286 1.92 3.18 -27.41
C ASP A 286 2.63 2.19 -26.47
N ARG A 287 1.87 1.63 -25.52
CA ARG A 287 2.35 0.65 -24.53
C ARG A 287 2.14 -0.80 -24.96
N PHE A 288 1.58 -1.04 -26.14
CA PHE A 288 1.22 -2.38 -26.58
C PHE A 288 2.48 -3.23 -26.87
N PRO A 289 2.63 -4.44 -26.29
CA PRO A 289 3.89 -5.18 -26.32
C PRO A 289 4.23 -5.63 -27.75
N LYS A 290 5.30 -5.05 -28.31
CA LYS A 290 5.73 -5.27 -29.73
C LYS A 290 6.45 -6.58 -29.97
N ALA A 291 7.12 -7.11 -28.95
CA ALA A 291 7.85 -8.37 -29.03
C ALA A 291 6.94 -9.61 -28.99
N TRP A 292 5.65 -9.44 -28.67
CA TRP A 292 4.71 -10.55 -28.55
C TRP A 292 4.13 -10.94 -29.90
N SER A 293 3.88 -12.24 -30.08
CA SER A 293 3.47 -12.80 -31.37
C SER A 293 2.07 -12.31 -31.76
N THR A 294 1.90 -12.08 -33.07
CA THR A 294 0.67 -11.55 -33.65
C THR A 294 -0.46 -12.59 -33.67
N ASN A 295 -1.62 -12.19 -33.14
CA ASN A 295 -2.97 -12.72 -33.40
C ASN A 295 -3.07 -14.26 -33.52
N ASP A 296 -3.31 -14.95 -32.40
CA ASP A 296 -3.99 -16.24 -32.50
C ASP A 296 -5.47 -15.97 -32.80
N ALA A 297 -5.85 -16.05 -34.09
CA ALA A 297 -7.19 -15.75 -34.56
C ALA A 297 -8.28 -16.58 -33.84
N LYS A 298 -7.92 -17.73 -33.26
CA LYS A 298 -8.84 -18.58 -32.50
C LYS A 298 -9.18 -17.99 -31.13
N LEU A 299 -8.28 -17.19 -30.54
CA LEU A 299 -8.48 -16.52 -29.25
C LEU A 299 -9.26 -15.21 -29.36
N ASN A 300 -9.30 -14.59 -30.55
CA ASN A 300 -10.02 -13.32 -30.76
C ASN A 300 -11.52 -13.43 -30.45
N GLY A 301 -12.16 -14.55 -30.78
CA GLY A 301 -13.59 -14.75 -30.57
C GLY A 301 -13.97 -14.69 -29.08
N PRO A 302 -13.42 -15.58 -28.23
CA PRO A 302 -13.66 -15.57 -26.79
C PRO A 302 -13.36 -14.22 -26.12
N VAL A 303 -12.20 -13.61 -26.43
CA VAL A 303 -11.81 -12.31 -25.86
C VAL A 303 -12.76 -11.20 -26.34
N SER A 304 -13.15 -11.19 -27.60
CA SER A 304 -14.12 -10.21 -28.12
C SER A 304 -15.50 -10.34 -27.45
N GLY A 305 -15.93 -11.56 -27.13
CA GLY A 305 -17.16 -11.81 -26.39
C GLY A 305 -17.12 -11.16 -25.00
N GLN A 306 -16.03 -11.39 -24.25
CA GLN A 306 -15.83 -10.78 -22.94
C GLN A 306 -15.69 -9.25 -23.02
N VAL A 307 -14.97 -8.74 -24.01
CA VAL A 307 -14.81 -7.29 -24.22
C VAL A 307 -16.16 -6.61 -24.50
N LYS A 308 -17.03 -7.27 -25.28
CA LYS A 308 -18.38 -6.76 -25.55
C LYS A 308 -19.27 -6.76 -24.31
N SER A 309 -19.10 -7.68 -23.37
CA SER A 309 -19.97 -7.76 -22.18
C SER A 309 -19.85 -6.53 -21.28
N PHE A 310 -18.72 -5.81 -21.33
CA PHE A 310 -18.55 -4.51 -20.66
C PHE A 310 -18.59 -3.30 -21.63
N GLY A 311 -19.11 -3.50 -22.85
CA GLY A 311 -19.32 -2.41 -23.82
C GLY A 311 -18.08 -1.95 -24.59
N GLY A 312 -17.01 -2.74 -24.58
CA GLY A 312 -15.80 -2.49 -25.34
C GLY A 312 -15.79 -3.13 -26.73
N THR A 313 -14.78 -2.75 -27.51
CA THR A 313 -14.40 -3.40 -28.77
C THR A 313 -12.94 -3.84 -28.68
N LEU A 314 -12.67 -5.12 -28.95
CA LEU A 314 -11.31 -5.63 -29.06
C LEU A 314 -10.67 -5.03 -30.32
N VAL A 315 -9.60 -4.26 -30.14
CA VAL A 315 -8.82 -3.66 -31.23
C VAL A 315 -7.73 -4.62 -31.68
N LYS A 316 -7.02 -5.23 -30.71
CA LYS A 316 -5.85 -6.06 -30.99
C LYS A 316 -5.61 -7.04 -29.85
N LEU A 317 -5.13 -8.23 -30.19
CA LEU A 317 -4.70 -9.25 -29.24
C LEU A 317 -3.31 -9.75 -29.61
N ARG A 318 -2.43 -9.88 -28.62
CA ARG A 318 -1.15 -10.58 -28.78
C ARG A 318 -0.99 -11.60 -27.67
N THR A 319 -0.31 -12.70 -27.95
CA THR A 319 0.09 -13.66 -26.93
C THR A 319 1.60 -13.60 -26.76
N SER A 320 2.09 -13.86 -25.55
CA SER A 320 3.53 -13.90 -25.26
C SER A 320 4.26 -14.93 -26.13
N GLY A 321 3.55 -15.92 -26.67
CA GLY A 321 4.10 -17.03 -27.43
C GLY A 321 4.75 -18.09 -26.53
N THR A 322 4.82 -17.84 -25.22
CA THR A 322 5.27 -18.82 -24.23
C THR A 322 4.07 -19.61 -23.74
N THR A 323 4.06 -20.91 -24.01
CA THR A 323 3.10 -21.85 -23.44
C THR A 323 3.72 -22.50 -22.21
N MET A 324 3.05 -22.35 -21.08
CA MET A 324 3.37 -23.06 -19.85
C MET A 324 2.58 -24.36 -19.80
N ILE A 325 3.21 -25.43 -19.31
CA ILE A 325 2.56 -26.72 -19.08
C ILE A 325 2.53 -26.98 -17.58
N GLU A 326 1.32 -27.02 -17.04
CA GLU A 326 1.09 -27.44 -15.67
C GLU A 326 1.13 -28.97 -15.58
N LYS A 327 1.81 -29.50 -14.56
CA LYS A 327 1.97 -30.93 -14.32
C LYS A 327 1.64 -31.24 -12.87
N ASN A 328 1.15 -32.45 -12.60
CA ASN A 328 1.05 -32.96 -11.24
C ASN A 328 2.42 -33.39 -10.69
N ASP A 329 2.44 -33.82 -9.42
CA ASP A 329 3.65 -34.29 -8.73
C ASP A 329 4.36 -35.47 -9.41
N LEU A 330 3.66 -36.20 -10.29
CA LEU A 330 4.20 -37.31 -11.07
C LEU A 330 4.74 -36.87 -12.45
N GLY A 331 4.73 -35.57 -12.75
CA GLY A 331 5.18 -35.01 -14.04
C GLY A 331 4.18 -35.21 -15.19
N ILE A 332 2.95 -35.66 -14.89
CA ILE A 332 1.89 -35.86 -15.89
C ILE A 332 1.26 -34.48 -16.20
N PRO A 333 1.16 -34.08 -17.48
CA PRO A 333 0.50 -32.82 -17.85
C PRO A 333 -0.96 -32.75 -17.42
N LEU A 334 -1.38 -31.58 -16.93
CA LEU A 334 -2.74 -31.27 -16.49
C LEU A 334 -3.40 -30.22 -17.38
N ALA A 335 -2.65 -29.17 -17.71
CA ALA A 335 -3.13 -28.06 -18.51
C ALA A 335 -1.98 -27.40 -19.28
N GLN A 336 -2.34 -26.72 -20.35
CA GLN A 336 -1.50 -25.72 -20.99
C GLN A 336 -2.08 -24.34 -20.74
N SER A 337 -1.22 -23.35 -20.53
CA SER A 337 -1.63 -21.96 -20.39
C SER A 337 -0.68 -21.01 -21.11
N THR A 338 -1.18 -19.84 -21.48
CA THR A 338 -0.36 -18.75 -22.01
C THR A 338 -0.96 -17.42 -21.57
N HIS A 339 -0.17 -16.35 -21.71
CA HIS A 339 -0.57 -14.99 -21.37
C HIS A 339 -0.61 -14.13 -22.63
N GLY A 340 -1.42 -13.10 -22.61
CA GLY A 340 -1.57 -12.18 -23.71
C GLY A 340 -1.94 -10.78 -23.29
N ALA A 341 -1.91 -9.89 -24.27
CA ALA A 341 -2.21 -8.49 -24.12
C ALA A 341 -3.37 -8.13 -25.04
N ALA A 342 -4.47 -7.65 -24.46
CA ALA A 342 -5.62 -7.17 -25.19
C ALA A 342 -5.65 -5.64 -25.19
N LEU A 343 -5.72 -5.08 -26.40
CA LEU A 343 -5.99 -3.67 -26.64
C LEU A 343 -7.48 -3.50 -26.87
N VAL A 344 -8.14 -2.75 -25.99
CA VAL A 344 -9.59 -2.60 -25.96
C VAL A 344 -9.96 -1.13 -26.09
N ARG A 345 -10.91 -0.83 -26.97
CA ARG A 345 -11.50 0.49 -27.10
C ARG A 345 -12.88 0.50 -26.46
N VAL A 346 -13.09 1.36 -25.48
CA VAL A 346 -14.41 1.61 -24.88
C VAL A 346 -14.89 2.98 -25.35
N ALA A 347 -16.09 3.04 -25.91
CA ALA A 347 -16.58 4.27 -26.55
C ALA A 347 -16.73 5.44 -25.55
N SER A 348 -17.12 5.13 -24.30
CA SER A 348 -17.34 6.11 -23.23
C SER A 348 -16.08 6.77 -22.66
N ASP A 349 -14.91 6.20 -22.95
CA ASP A 349 -13.63 6.60 -22.35
C ASP A 349 -13.02 7.81 -23.05
N GLY A 350 -13.31 8.00 -24.34
CA GLY A 350 -12.85 9.15 -25.12
C GLY A 350 -11.35 9.15 -25.42
N GLY A 351 -10.98 8.79 -26.66
CA GLY A 351 -9.69 9.12 -27.25
C GLY A 351 -8.49 8.21 -26.92
N PHE A 352 -8.62 7.26 -25.98
CA PHE A 352 -7.57 6.28 -25.66
C PHE A 352 -8.08 4.83 -25.71
N CYS A 353 -7.16 3.88 -25.60
CA CYS A 353 -7.45 2.45 -25.47
C CYS A 353 -6.97 1.93 -24.11
N ARG A 354 -7.69 0.94 -23.58
CA ARG A 354 -7.29 0.16 -22.41
C ARG A 354 -6.40 -0.98 -22.88
N LEU A 355 -5.23 -1.13 -22.24
CA LEU A 355 -4.35 -2.27 -22.39
C LEU A 355 -4.49 -3.13 -21.14
N TYR A 356 -4.91 -4.37 -21.37
CA TYR A 356 -4.86 -5.45 -20.40
C TYR A 356 -3.68 -6.32 -20.76
N ASP A 357 -2.59 -6.28 -20.00
CA ASP A 357 -1.31 -6.93 -20.35
C ASP A 357 -1.07 -8.29 -19.67
N ASP A 358 -2.06 -8.79 -18.92
CA ASP A 358 -2.05 -10.11 -18.30
C ASP A 358 -3.34 -10.91 -18.58
N VAL A 359 -3.74 -10.97 -19.86
CA VAL A 359 -4.88 -11.77 -20.29
C VAL A 359 -4.50 -13.25 -20.30
N GLY A 360 -5.13 -14.03 -19.43
CA GLY A 360 -4.88 -15.47 -19.28
C GLY A 360 -5.64 -16.31 -20.29
N PHE A 361 -4.98 -17.37 -20.76
CA PHE A 361 -5.59 -18.42 -21.58
C PHE A 361 -5.20 -19.79 -21.07
N SER A 362 -6.14 -20.73 -21.07
CA SER A 362 -5.89 -22.11 -20.65
C SER A 362 -6.62 -23.15 -21.51
N GLY A 363 -6.08 -24.37 -21.50
CA GLY A 363 -6.65 -25.54 -22.15
C GLY A 363 -6.26 -26.82 -21.40
N THR A 364 -7.24 -27.67 -21.11
CA THR A 364 -7.05 -28.90 -20.33
C THR A 364 -6.34 -29.99 -21.13
N TYR A 365 -5.52 -30.80 -20.46
CA TYR A 365 -4.88 -31.96 -21.07
C TYR A 365 -5.93 -33.03 -21.42
N LYS A 366 -5.85 -33.58 -22.64
CA LYS A 366 -6.79 -34.58 -23.16
C LYS A 366 -6.21 -36.01 -23.19
N GLY A 367 -4.96 -36.20 -22.77
CA GLY A 367 -4.24 -37.45 -22.97
C GLY A 367 -3.47 -37.50 -24.29
N ALA A 368 -2.59 -38.50 -24.43
CA ALA A 368 -1.80 -38.78 -25.64
C ALA A 368 -0.99 -37.58 -26.18
N GLY A 369 -0.51 -36.69 -25.31
CA GLY A 369 0.26 -35.50 -25.72
C GLY A 369 -0.60 -34.37 -26.33
N ALA A 370 -1.93 -34.48 -26.30
CA ALA A 370 -2.84 -33.49 -26.84
C ALA A 370 -3.52 -32.66 -25.74
N TYR A 371 -3.86 -31.42 -26.07
CA TYR A 371 -4.54 -30.48 -25.19
C TYR A 371 -5.82 -29.94 -25.84
N ALA A 372 -6.77 -29.48 -25.04
CA ALA A 372 -7.85 -28.64 -25.50
C ALA A 372 -7.30 -27.34 -26.12
N PRO A 373 -7.99 -26.77 -27.13
CA PRO A 373 -7.68 -25.43 -27.60
C PRO A 373 -7.64 -24.44 -26.45
N LEU A 374 -6.68 -23.52 -26.49
CA LEU A 374 -6.64 -22.41 -25.53
C LEU A 374 -7.92 -21.59 -25.61
N SER A 375 -8.43 -21.18 -24.47
CA SER A 375 -9.61 -20.32 -24.31
C SER A 375 -9.34 -19.25 -23.25
N TYR A 376 -10.05 -18.13 -23.33
CA TYR A 376 -9.92 -17.05 -22.34
C TYR A 376 -10.25 -17.55 -20.94
N SER A 377 -9.41 -17.21 -19.96
CA SER A 377 -9.62 -17.58 -18.56
C SER A 377 -9.72 -16.38 -17.61
N SER A 378 -8.97 -15.29 -17.84
CA SER A 378 -8.85 -14.17 -16.88
C SER A 378 -8.14 -12.94 -17.48
N GLY A 379 -8.08 -11.85 -16.72
CA GLY A 379 -7.20 -10.69 -17.02
C GLY A 379 -7.85 -9.49 -17.70
N LEU A 380 -9.17 -9.51 -17.95
CA LEU A 380 -9.96 -8.32 -18.30
C LEU A 380 -10.66 -7.80 -17.04
N GLU A 381 -9.89 -7.13 -16.19
CA GLU A 381 -10.32 -6.67 -14.86
C GLU A 381 -10.58 -5.14 -14.82
N ASP A 382 -10.77 -4.59 -13.62
CA ASP A 382 -10.99 -3.15 -13.43
C ASP A 382 -9.73 -2.31 -13.64
N GLU A 383 -8.54 -2.89 -13.46
CA GLU A 383 -7.26 -2.24 -13.69
C GLU A 383 -6.78 -2.45 -15.12
N PHE A 384 -6.26 -1.38 -15.72
CA PHE A 384 -5.74 -1.38 -17.08
C PHE A 384 -4.68 -0.30 -17.27
N LYS A 385 -3.93 -0.40 -18.36
CA LYS A 385 -3.02 0.66 -18.80
C LYS A 385 -3.67 1.51 -19.88
N VAL A 386 -3.72 2.82 -19.68
CA VAL A 386 -4.07 3.78 -20.72
C VAL A 386 -2.99 3.77 -21.80
N THR A 387 -3.38 3.65 -23.07
CA THR A 387 -2.44 3.60 -24.20
C THR A 387 -3.07 4.18 -25.46
N ALA A 388 -2.23 4.48 -26.45
CA ALA A 388 -2.67 4.79 -27.80
C ALA A 388 -3.46 3.63 -28.42
N CYS A 389 -4.49 3.98 -29.19
CA CYS A 389 -5.25 3.03 -30.01
C CYS A 389 -4.49 2.67 -31.30
N SER A 390 -3.29 2.11 -31.16
CA SER A 390 -2.48 1.64 -32.28
C SER A 390 -3.19 0.48 -33.00
N LYS A 391 -3.31 0.57 -34.33
CA LYS A 391 -3.88 -0.50 -35.17
C LYS A 391 -2.91 -1.67 -35.29
#